data_AF-A0A7S3UN43-F1
#
_entry.id   AF-A0A7S3UN43-F1
#
_cell.length_a   1.000
_cell.length_b   1.000
_cell.length_c   1.000
_cell.angle_alpha   90.00
_cell.angle_beta   90.00
_cell.angle_gamma   90.00
#
_symmetry.space_group_name_H-M   'P 1'
#
loop_
_entity.id
_entity.type
_entity.pdbx_description
1 polymer ?
#
loop_
_entity_poly.entity_id
_entity_poly.type
_entity_poly.pdbx_seq_one_letter_code
_entity_poly.pdbx_strand_id
1 'polypeptide(L)'
;SVFNELKKPYVIVQATGNALTKAVTAAEVIKRRFKGLHQITELKTVEITDEYEPLEEGLDKVTDVRNVSVVEIKLSKEPLDTSDKGYQPPLDESMVKEFDPEDMVRGRGRGGGTSKG
;
A
#
# COMPACT_ATOMS: atom_id res chain seq x y z
N SER A 1 5.31 14.91 -2.38
CA SER A 1 4.58 13.72 -1.89
C SER A 1 3.33 13.51 -2.72
N VAL A 2 2.88 12.25 -2.94
CA VAL A 2 1.73 11.91 -3.82
C VAL A 2 0.49 12.79 -3.58
N PHE A 3 0.13 13.07 -2.33
CA PHE A 3 -1.01 13.94 -2.01
C PHE A 3 -0.77 15.43 -2.29
N ASN A 4 0.47 15.92 -2.14
CA ASN A 4 0.79 17.35 -2.24
C ASN A 4 1.25 17.76 -3.66
N GLU A 5 1.99 16.90 -4.36
CA GLU A 5 2.51 17.17 -5.72
C GLU A 5 1.49 16.82 -6.81
N LEU A 6 0.74 15.71 -6.66
CA LEU A 6 -0.22 15.27 -7.68
C LEU A 6 -1.65 15.79 -7.44
N LYS A 7 -1.87 16.54 -6.35
CA LYS A 7 -3.18 17.11 -5.95
C LYS A 7 -4.35 16.11 -6.03
N LYS A 8 -4.10 14.84 -5.69
CA LYS A 8 -5.15 13.82 -5.67
C LYS A 8 -5.86 13.82 -4.30
N PRO A 9 -7.20 13.75 -4.25
CA PRO A 9 -7.96 13.76 -2.99
C PRO A 9 -7.78 12.46 -2.18
N TYR A 10 -7.46 11.37 -2.88
CA TYR A 10 -7.21 10.06 -2.28
C TYR A 10 -6.18 9.26 -3.06
N VAL A 11 -5.69 8.18 -2.44
CA VAL A 11 -4.89 7.13 -3.08
C VAL A 11 -5.52 5.77 -2.78
N ILE A 12 -5.27 4.79 -3.65
CA ILE A 12 -5.69 3.40 -3.46
C ILE A 12 -4.43 2.54 -3.45
N VAL A 13 -4.29 1.71 -2.42
CA VAL A 13 -3.26 0.67 -2.32
C VAL A 13 -3.95 -0.67 -2.52
N GLN A 14 -3.66 -1.34 -3.63
CA GLN A 14 -4.21 -2.65 -3.96
C GLN A 14 -3.10 -3.70 -3.96
N ALA A 15 -3.37 -4.87 -3.39
CA ALA A 15 -2.42 -5.98 -3.41
C ALA A 15 -3.12 -7.33 -3.36
N THR A 16 -2.37 -8.35 -3.77
CA THR A 16 -2.80 -9.76 -3.81
C THR A 16 -1.71 -10.67 -3.24
N GLY A 17 -2.09 -11.87 -2.82
CA GLY A 17 -1.15 -12.91 -2.37
C GLY A 17 -0.12 -12.41 -1.34
N ASN A 18 1.16 -12.69 -1.59
CA ASN A 18 2.26 -12.33 -0.67
C ASN A 18 2.49 -10.81 -0.52
N ALA A 19 1.88 -9.98 -1.37
CA ALA A 19 1.98 -8.53 -1.28
C ALA A 19 0.98 -7.90 -0.29
N LEU A 20 -0.03 -8.66 0.18
CA LEU A 20 -1.07 -8.15 1.09
C LEU A 20 -0.47 -7.48 2.34
N THR A 21 0.46 -8.16 3.02
CA THR A 21 1.13 -7.62 4.23
C THR A 21 1.91 -6.35 3.94
N LYS A 22 2.49 -6.23 2.73
CA LYS A 22 3.24 -5.04 2.31
C LYS A 22 2.30 -3.87 2.05
N ALA A 23 1.13 -4.11 1.44
CA ALA A 23 0.12 -3.07 1.23
C ALA A 23 -0.40 -2.51 2.56
N VAL A 24 -0.71 -3.37 3.53
CA VAL A 24 -1.11 -2.93 4.86
C VAL A 24 -0.01 -2.10 5.51
N THR A 25 1.24 -2.60 5.51
CA THR A 25 2.39 -1.87 6.05
C THR A 25 2.58 -0.50 5.37
N ALA A 26 2.44 -0.44 4.04
CA ALA A 26 2.56 0.79 3.29
C ALA A 26 1.45 1.80 3.67
N ALA A 27 0.20 1.35 3.75
CA ALA A 27 -0.91 2.18 4.19
C ALA A 27 -0.69 2.72 5.61
N GLU A 28 -0.20 1.88 6.53
CA GLU A 28 0.15 2.24 7.90
C GLU A 28 1.26 3.31 7.97
N VAL A 29 2.29 3.21 7.11
CA VAL A 29 3.34 4.23 7.01
C VAL A 29 2.79 5.54 6.46
N ILE A 30 1.92 5.48 5.45
CA ILE A 30 1.29 6.68 4.85
C ILE A 30 0.44 7.41 5.90
N LYS A 31 -0.42 6.70 6.64
CA LYS A 31 -1.26 7.31 7.69
C LYS A 31 -0.44 8.01 8.79
N ARG A 32 0.77 7.53 9.08
CA ARG A 32 1.68 8.18 10.06
C ARG A 32 2.40 9.41 9.53
N ARG A 33 2.37 9.66 8.22
CA ARG A 33 3.05 10.81 7.57
C ARG A 33 2.09 11.92 7.14
N PHE A 34 0.79 11.63 7.04
CA PHE A 34 -0.22 12.57 6.59
C PHE A 34 -1.39 12.57 7.57
N LYS A 35 -1.68 13.74 8.15
CA LYS A 35 -2.80 13.92 9.06
C LYS A 35 -4.14 13.83 8.32
N GLY A 36 -5.19 13.46 9.04
CA GLY A 36 -6.57 13.55 8.55
C GLY A 36 -6.95 12.53 7.46
N LEU A 37 -6.23 11.41 7.33
CA LEU A 37 -6.56 10.41 6.33
C LEU A 37 -7.68 9.47 6.80
N HIS A 38 -8.85 9.58 6.19
CA HIS A 38 -9.92 8.59 6.27
C HIS A 38 -9.54 7.34 5.47
N GLN A 39 -9.95 6.16 5.95
CA GLN A 39 -9.67 4.90 5.28
C GLN A 39 -10.95 4.10 5.04
N ILE A 40 -11.02 3.42 3.89
CA ILE A 40 -11.89 2.25 3.68
C ILE A 40 -11.02 1.10 3.19
N THR A 41 -11.18 -0.07 3.81
CA THR A 41 -10.54 -1.32 3.39
C THR A 41 -11.57 -2.31 2.87
N GLU A 42 -11.38 -2.77 1.64
CA GLU A 42 -12.22 -3.78 1.02
C GLU A 42 -11.41 -5.05 0.73
N LEU A 43 -12.04 -6.21 0.90
CA LEU A 43 -11.50 -7.52 0.52
C LEU A 43 -12.33 -8.09 -0.62
N LYS A 44 -11.65 -8.52 -1.69
CA LYS A 44 -12.27 -9.10 -2.88
C LYS A 44 -11.63 -10.44 -3.19
N THR A 45 -12.37 -11.34 -3.81
CA THR A 45 -11.82 -12.53 -4.46
C THR A 45 -11.92 -12.30 -5.97
N VAL A 46 -10.80 -12.45 -6.67
CA VAL A 46 -10.72 -12.29 -8.12
C VAL A 46 -10.20 -13.57 -8.72
N GLU A 47 -10.85 -14.05 -9.78
CA GLU A 47 -10.38 -15.19 -10.56
C GLU A 47 -9.28 -14.74 -11.53
N ILE A 48 -8.16 -15.46 -11.54
CA ILE A 48 -7.05 -15.25 -12.47
C ILE A 48 -6.88 -16.52 -13.28
N THR A 49 -6.83 -16.35 -14.60
CA THR A 49 -6.58 -17.42 -15.57
C THR A 49 -5.17 -17.23 -16.14
N ASP A 50 -4.32 -18.24 -15.96
CA ASP A 50 -3.02 -18.31 -16.59
C ASP A 50 -3.05 -19.34 -17.72
N GLU A 51 -2.60 -18.94 -18.92
CA GLU A 51 -2.47 -19.82 -20.09
C GLU A 51 -0.99 -20.16 -20.32
N TYR A 52 -0.70 -21.45 -20.46
CA TYR A 52 0.63 -21.96 -20.72
C TYR A 52 0.69 -22.66 -22.07
N GLU A 53 1.72 -22.32 -22.86
CA GLU A 53 1.98 -22.99 -24.13
C GLU A 53 2.47 -24.44 -23.88
N PRO A 54 2.12 -25.40 -24.77
CA PRO A 54 2.52 -26.78 -24.61
C PRO A 54 4.03 -26.96 -24.76
N LEU A 55 4.61 -27.86 -23.97
CA LEU A 55 6.04 -28.16 -24.00
C LEU A 55 6.45 -29.02 -25.22
N GLU A 56 5.49 -29.68 -25.88
CA GLU A 56 5.71 -30.54 -27.04
C GLU A 56 4.70 -30.20 -28.16
N GLU A 57 5.14 -30.27 -29.42
CA GLU A 57 4.27 -30.02 -30.58
C GLU A 57 3.16 -31.09 -30.67
N GLY A 58 1.90 -30.66 -30.70
CA GLY A 58 0.72 -31.53 -30.80
C GLY A 58 -0.05 -31.72 -29.49
N LEU A 59 0.39 -31.12 -28.38
CA LEU A 59 -0.35 -31.08 -27.11
C LEU A 59 -1.26 -29.84 -27.02
N ASP A 60 -2.33 -29.95 -26.22
CA ASP A 60 -3.26 -28.85 -25.95
C ASP A 60 -2.67 -27.81 -24.98
N LYS A 61 -3.11 -26.56 -25.09
CA LYS A 61 -2.77 -25.49 -24.15
C LYS A 61 -3.26 -25.82 -22.75
N VAL A 62 -2.42 -25.56 -21.74
CA VAL A 62 -2.80 -25.76 -20.34
C VAL A 62 -3.35 -24.45 -19.79
N THR A 63 -4.55 -24.50 -19.23
CA THR A 63 -5.18 -23.36 -18.54
C THR A 63 -5.23 -23.67 -17.05
N ASP A 64 -4.69 -22.78 -16.22
CA ASP A 64 -4.82 -22.83 -14.76
C ASP A 64 -5.69 -21.66 -14.28
N VAL A 65 -6.75 -21.98 -13.54
CA VAL A 65 -7.70 -21.00 -13.01
C VAL A 65 -7.60 -21.02 -11.49
N ARG A 66 -7.26 -19.87 -10.91
CA ARG A 66 -7.17 -19.72 -9.45
C ARG A 66 -7.91 -18.50 -8.94
N ASN A 67 -8.50 -18.65 -7.76
CA ASN A 67 -9.05 -17.55 -7.00
C ASN A 67 -7.96 -16.89 -6.15
N VAL A 68 -7.83 -15.58 -6.27
CA VAL A 68 -6.85 -14.79 -5.53
C VAL A 68 -7.56 -13.75 -4.67
N SER A 69 -7.18 -13.71 -3.39
CA SER A 69 -7.62 -12.66 -2.46
C SER A 69 -6.91 -11.35 -2.76
N VAL A 70 -7.69 -10.29 -2.83
CA VAL A 70 -7.28 -8.91 -3.08
C VAL A 70 -7.67 -8.07 -1.87
N VAL A 71 -6.75 -7.23 -1.41
CA VAL A 71 -7.06 -6.11 -0.51
C VAL A 71 -7.00 -4.81 -1.29
N GLU A 72 -7.96 -3.94 -1.06
CA GLU A 72 -7.99 -2.58 -1.57
C GLU A 72 -8.11 -1.62 -0.38
N ILE A 73 -7.14 -0.73 -0.21
CA ILE A 73 -7.12 0.26 0.87
C ILE A 73 -7.17 1.64 0.26
N LYS A 74 -8.31 2.32 0.41
CA LYS A 74 -8.47 3.73 0.01
C LYS A 74 -8.07 4.62 1.18
N LEU A 75 -7.16 5.57 0.96
CA LEU A 75 -6.79 6.61 1.93
C LEU A 75 -7.14 7.99 1.36
N SER A 76 -7.99 8.74 2.05
CA SER A 76 -8.61 9.98 1.56
C SER A 76 -8.44 11.13 2.55
N LYS A 77 -8.13 12.33 2.06
CA LYS A 77 -8.20 13.57 2.88
C LYS A 77 -9.64 14.07 3.03
N GLU A 78 -10.52 13.68 2.11
CA GLU A 78 -11.94 13.99 2.18
C GLU A 78 -12.67 12.91 3.00
N PRO A 79 -13.74 13.27 3.72
CA PRO A 79 -14.56 12.30 4.45
C PRO A 79 -15.05 11.16 3.56
N LEU A 80 -15.05 9.94 4.10
CA LEU A 80 -15.62 8.75 3.48
C LEU A 80 -16.91 8.35 4.20
N ASP A 81 -17.67 7.42 3.62
CA ASP A 81 -18.86 6.88 4.27
C ASP A 81 -18.49 6.15 5.57
N THR A 82 -18.92 6.72 6.69
CA THR A 82 -18.62 6.19 8.02
C THR A 82 -19.48 4.98 8.40
N SER A 83 -20.52 4.69 7.61
CA SER A 83 -21.36 3.50 7.77
C SER A 83 -20.80 2.26 7.06
N ASP A 84 -19.77 2.44 6.21
CA ASP A 84 -19.10 1.33 5.54
C ASP A 84 -18.37 0.43 6.56
N LYS A 85 -18.54 -0.89 6.42
CA LYS A 85 -17.93 -1.90 7.31
C LYS A 85 -16.39 -1.85 7.32
N GLY A 86 -15.79 -1.37 6.25
CA GLY A 86 -14.34 -1.24 6.08
C GLY A 86 -13.80 0.12 6.52
N TYR A 87 -14.67 1.02 7.00
CA TYR A 87 -14.27 2.37 7.38
C TYR A 87 -13.39 2.39 8.64
N GLN A 88 -12.36 3.23 8.60
CA GLN A 88 -11.55 3.59 9.76
C GLN A 88 -11.34 5.12 9.80
N PRO A 89 -11.54 5.76 10.97
CA PRO A 89 -11.32 7.20 11.11
C PRO A 89 -9.84 7.58 11.00
N PRO A 90 -9.53 8.87 10.76
CA PRO A 90 -8.16 9.36 10.81
C PRO A 90 -7.45 9.05 12.13
N LEU A 91 -6.14 8.86 12.06
CA LEU A 91 -5.31 8.74 13.25
C LEU A 91 -5.30 10.06 14.03
N ASP A 92 -5.17 9.95 15.36
CA ASP A 92 -4.92 11.09 16.23
C ASP A 92 -3.64 11.82 15.79
N GLU A 93 -3.67 13.16 15.79
CA GLU A 93 -2.54 13.97 15.32
C GLU A 93 -1.24 13.73 16.10
N SER A 94 -1.33 13.34 17.38
CA SER A 94 -0.16 13.01 18.21
C SER A 94 0.61 11.79 17.68
N MET A 95 -0.06 10.93 16.90
CA MET A 95 0.50 9.72 16.30
C MET A 95 1.05 9.94 14.89
N VAL A 96 0.91 11.16 14.34
CA VAL A 96 1.32 11.51 12.98
C VAL A 96 2.51 12.44 13.02
N LYS A 97 3.68 11.96 12.57
CA LYS A 97 4.85 12.80 12.34
C LYS A 97 4.84 13.21 10.87
N GLU A 98 4.52 14.47 10.60
CA GLU A 98 4.57 15.00 9.25
C GLU A 98 5.95 14.80 8.64
N PHE A 99 5.95 14.40 7.37
CA PHE A 99 7.17 14.13 6.64
C PHE A 99 7.91 15.43 6.35
N ASP A 100 9.06 15.63 7.00
CA ASP A 100 10.03 16.66 6.67
C ASP A 100 11.05 16.10 5.66
N PRO A 101 11.20 16.69 4.45
CA PRO A 101 12.24 16.29 3.51
C PRO A 101 13.66 16.26 4.11
N GLU A 102 13.96 17.10 5.11
CA GLU A 102 15.26 17.11 5.79
C GLU A 102 15.52 15.84 6.61
N ASP A 103 14.48 15.16 7.10
CA ASP A 103 14.63 13.91 7.86
C ASP A 103 15.22 12.79 6.99
N MET A 104 15.01 12.83 5.65
CA MET A 104 15.61 11.86 4.73
C MET A 104 17.12 12.07 4.55
N VAL A 105 17.61 13.31 4.71
CA VAL A 105 19.03 13.64 4.57
C VAL A 105 19.81 13.17 5.78
N ARG A 106 19.24 13.29 6.99
CA ARG A 106 19.88 12.91 8.25
C ARG A 106 20.00 11.39 8.44
N GLY A 107 19.12 10.60 7.82
CA GLY A 107 19.08 9.13 7.95
C GLY A 107 20.19 8.35 7.23
N ARG A 108 20.99 9.00 6.35
CA ARG A 108 22.09 8.33 5.60
C ARG A 108 23.47 8.49 6.26
N GLY A 109 23.59 9.18 7.38
CA GLY A 109 24.85 9.37 8.10
C GLY A 109 25.17 8.27 9.11
N ARG A 110 25.38 7.02 8.67
CA ARG A 110 26.02 5.99 9.51
C ARG A 110 27.18 5.34 8.76
N GLY A 111 28.25 6.11 8.63
CA GLY A 111 29.57 5.67 8.19
C GLY A 111 30.56 6.78 8.54
N GLY A 112 31.18 6.68 9.72
CA GLY A 112 32.10 7.74 10.17
C GLY A 112 32.45 7.64 11.64
N GLY A 113 33.01 6.50 12.06
CA GLY A 113 33.74 6.39 13.33
C GLY A 113 35.24 6.35 13.04
N THR A 114 35.83 7.53 12.85
CA THR A 114 37.29 7.72 12.79
C THR A 114 37.89 7.62 14.20
N SER A 115 39.10 7.08 14.26
CA SER A 115 39.97 6.89 15.42
C SER A 115 40.23 8.14 16.29
N LYS A 116 40.50 7.89 17.57
CA LYS A 116 41.38 8.59 18.53
C LYS A 116 41.10 7.97 19.92
N GLY A 117 42.04 7.58 20.76
CA GLY A 117 43.49 7.51 20.77
C GLY A 117 43.87 6.79 22.08
#